data_AF-A0A520I659-F1
#
_entry.id   AF-A0A520I659-F1
#
_cell.length_a   1.000
_cell.length_b   1.000
_cell.length_c   1.000
_cell.angle_alpha   90.00
_cell.angle_beta   90.00
_cell.angle_gamma   90.00
#
_symmetry.space_group_name_H-M   'P 1'
#
loop_
_entity.id
_entity.type
_entity.pdbx_description
1 polymer ?
#
loop_
_entity_poly.entity_id
_entity_poly.type
_entity_poly.pdbx_seq_one_letter_code
_entity_poly.pdbx_strand_id
1 'polypeptide(L)' 'CIIIGHYFDFYVNIMPGTVGEHGGFGPVEFGMILIFACGFIWTVSSQLTKANLIPKNHPMLEEAIHHDI' A
#
# COMPACT_ATOMS: atom_id res chain seq x y z
N CYS A 1 -0.13 -11.42 5.24
CA CYS A 1 -1.61 -11.38 5.34
C CYS A 1 -2.19 -10.10 5.97
N ILE A 2 -1.38 -9.26 6.64
CA ILE A 2 -1.86 -8.04 7.32
C ILE A 2 -2.55 -7.05 6.35
N ILE A 3 -1.97 -6.82 5.16
CA ILE A 3 -2.52 -5.88 4.18
C ILE A 3 -3.93 -6.27 3.74
N ILE A 4 -4.14 -7.57 3.45
CA ILE A 4 -5.45 -8.10 3.05
C ILE A 4 -6.43 -8.00 4.22
N GLY A 5 -6.01 -8.36 5.44
CA GLY A 5 -6.85 -8.23 6.63
C GLY A 5 -7.30 -6.79 6.88
N HIS A 6 -6.40 -5.82 6.72
CA HIS A 6 -6.73 -4.41 6.88
C HIS A 6 -7.65 -3.88 5.78
N TYR A 7 -7.50 -4.37 4.54
CA TYR A 7 -8.44 -4.07 3.47
C TYR A 7 -9.86 -4.57 3.80
N PHE A 8 -9.98 -5.79 4.33
CA PHE A 8 -11.27 -6.34 4.75
C PHE A 8 -11.89 -5.59 5.93
N ASP A 9 -11.07 -5.11 6.87
CA ASP A 9 -11.54 -4.25 7.97
C ASP A 9 -12.23 -2.99 7.44
N PHE A 10 -11.60 -2.29 6.49
CA PHE A 10 -12.22 -1.15 5.81
C PHE A 10 -13.46 -1.55 5.00
N TYR A 11 -13.41 -2.67 4.28
CA TYR A 11 -14.54 -3.14 3.47
C TYR A 11 -15.79 -3.37 4.34
N VAL A 12 -15.64 -4.08 5.47
CA VAL A 12 -16.75 -4.39 6.38
C VAL A 12 -17.27 -3.15 7.11
N ASN A 13 -16.41 -2.16 7.39
CA ASN A 13 -16.84 -0.91 8.03
C ASN A 13 -17.55 0.05 7.06
N ILE A 14 -17.17 0.08 5.78
CA ILE A 14 -17.67 1.06 4.80
C ILE A 14 -18.88 0.53 4.02
N MET A 15 -18.84 -0.73 3.55
CA MET A 15 -19.91 -1.30 2.72
C MET A 15 -21.32 -1.26 3.31
N PRO A 16 -21.57 -1.59 4.59
CA PRO A 16 -22.92 -1.53 5.13
C PRO A 16 -23.48 -0.09 5.16
N GLY A 17 -22.62 0.92 5.31
CA GLY A 17 -23.02 2.33 5.33
C GLY A 17 -23.25 2.93 3.94
N THR A 18 -22.63 2.41 2.89
CA THR A 18 -22.72 2.96 1.53
C THR A 18 -23.72 2.23 0.63
N VAL A 19 -23.79 0.89 0.73
CA VAL A 19 -24.59 0.05 -0.19
C VAL A 19 -25.63 -0.82 0.52
N GLY A 20 -25.58 -0.93 1.85
CA GLY A 20 -26.56 -1.68 2.64
C GLY A 20 -26.71 -3.14 2.18
N GLU A 21 -27.95 -3.58 1.95
CA GLU A 21 -28.27 -4.95 1.48
C GLU A 21 -27.84 -5.25 0.04
N HIS A 22 -27.44 -4.24 -0.74
CA HIS A 22 -26.93 -4.43 -2.11
C HIS A 22 -25.40 -4.61 -2.17
N GLY A 23 -24.74 -4.74 -1.02
CA GLY A 23 -23.30 -4.96 -0.95
C GLY A 23 -22.90 -6.36 -1.40
N GLY A 24 -21.90 -6.45 -2.28
CA GLY A 24 -21.33 -7.72 -2.71
C GLY A 24 -20.12 -7.50 -3.61
N PHE A 25 -19.15 -8.43 -3.55
CA PHE A 25 -17.91 -8.35 -4.33
C PHE A 25 -18.18 -8.45 -5.83
N GLY A 26 -18.26 -7.29 -6.48
CA GLY A 26 -18.47 -7.18 -7.92
C GLY A 26 -17.18 -6.97 -8.71
N PRO A 27 -17.27 -6.99 -10.05
CA PRO A 27 -16.18 -6.61 -10.94
C PRO A 27 -15.71 -5.16 -10.69
N VAL A 28 -16.55 -4.31 -10.09
CA VAL A 28 -16.23 -2.93 -9.74
C VAL A 28 -15.22 -2.87 -8.60
N GLU A 29 -15.41 -3.62 -7.50
CA GLU A 29 -14.40 -3.64 -6.42
C GLU A 29 -13.07 -4.21 -6.88
N PHE A 30 -13.07 -5.32 -7.63
CA PHE A 30 -11.82 -5.86 -8.16
C PHE A 30 -11.13 -4.90 -9.13
N GLY A 31 -11.89 -4.23 -10.00
CA GLY A 31 -11.37 -3.22 -10.91
C GLY A 31 -10.76 -2.02 -10.18
N MET A 32 -11.43 -1.52 -9.13
CA MET A 32 -10.96 -0.37 -8.36
C MET A 32 -9.69 -0.69 -7.56
N ILE A 33 -9.64 -1.85 -6.89
CA ILE A 33 -8.44 -2.31 -6.18
C ILE A 33 -7.27 -2.46 -7.17
N LEU A 34 -7.51 -3.07 -8.33
CA LEU A 34 -6.47 -3.31 -9.31
C LEU A 34 -5.92 -2.00 -9.89
N ILE A 35 -6.78 -1.07 -10.29
CA ILE A 35 -6.36 0.23 -10.82
C ILE A 35 -5.57 1.00 -9.76
N PHE A 36 -6.06 1.01 -8.51
CA PHE A 36 -5.35 1.66 -7.42
C PHE A 36 -3.98 1.02 -7.16
N ALA A 37 -3.92 -0.31 -7.10
CA ALA A 37 -2.68 -1.05 -6.90
C ALA A 37 -1.67 -0.78 -8.03
N CYS A 38 -2.11 -0.82 -9.29
CA CYS A 38 -1.29 -0.49 -10.46
C CYS A 38 -0.74 0.95 -10.38
N GLY A 39 -1.62 1.93 -10.09
CA GLY A 39 -1.23 3.33 -9.95
C GLY A 39 -0.25 3.56 -8.79
N PHE A 40 -0.48 2.91 -7.66
CA PHE A 40 0.38 2.98 -6.48
C PHE A 40 1.77 2.39 -6.78
N ILE A 41 1.83 1.17 -7.32
CA ILE A 41 3.10 0.50 -7.66
C ILE A 41 3.87 1.33 -8.67
N TRP A 42 3.20 1.84 -9.71
CA TRP A 42 3.86 2.66 -10.74
C TRP A 42 4.41 3.96 -10.16
N THR A 43 3.64 4.65 -9.32
CA THR A 43 4.05 5.90 -8.67
C THR A 43 5.24 5.66 -7.75
N VAL A 44 5.15 4.67 -6.85
CA VAL A 44 6.23 4.35 -5.91
C VAL A 44 7.50 3.96 -6.65
N SER A 45 7.38 3.10 -7.67
CA SER A 45 8.54 2.68 -8.48
C SER A 45 9.17 3.86 -9.23
N SER A 46 8.35 4.74 -9.82
CA SER A 46 8.83 5.93 -10.52
C SER A 46 9.56 6.89 -9.57
N GLN A 47 9.04 7.09 -8.36
CA GLN A 47 9.67 7.96 -7.37
C GLN A 47 10.94 7.34 -6.79
N LEU A 48 10.96 6.02 -6.60
CA LEU A 48 12.12 5.30 -6.09
C LEU A 48 13.30 5.36 -7.07
N THR A 49 13.05 5.28 -8.38
CA THR A 49 14.10 5.44 -9.41
C THR A 49 14.70 6.85 -9.46
N LYS A 50 13.94 7.89 -9.05
CA LYS A 50 14.41 9.28 -9.04
C LYS A 50 15.23 9.62 -7.79
N ALA A 51 15.04 8.86 -6.71
CA ALA A 51 15.68 9.09 -5.43
C ALA A 51 16.90 8.17 -5.24
N ASN A 52 17.83 8.56 -4.37
CA ASN A 52 18.91 7.65 -3.97
C ASN A 52 18.36 6.65 -2.96
N LEU A 53 18.43 5.35 -3.25
CA LEU A 53 18.01 4.29 -2.33
C LEU A 53 18.80 4.33 -1.02
N ILE A 54 20.06 4.75 -1.07
CA ILE A 54 20.92 4.91 0.10
C ILE A 54 21.14 6.41 0.31
N PRO A 55 20.75 6.97 1.47
CA PRO A 55 20.94 8.38 1.74
C PRO A 55 22.42 8.67 1.97
N LYS A 56 23.06 9.40 1.05
CA LYS A 56 24.53 9.60 1.05
C LYS A 56 25.12 10.38 2.24
N ASN A 57 24.33 11.23 2.91
CA ASN A 57 24.78 12.11 4.00
C ASN A 57 23.89 11.96 5.25
N HIS A 58 23.50 10.72 5.59
CA HIS A 58 22.71 10.49 6.80
C HIS A 58 23.62 10.16 7.99
N PRO A 59 23.58 10.92 9.10
CA PRO A 59 24.51 10.77 10.23
C PRO A 59 24.44 9.40 10.91
N MET A 60 23.30 8.71 10.82
CA MET A 60 23.11 7.35 11.35
C MET A 60 23.42 6.23 10.34
N LEU A 61 23.92 6.54 9.12
CA LEU A 61 24.12 5.54 8.08
C LEU A 61 25.22 4.54 8.45
N GLU A 62 26.33 5.01 9.01
CA GLU A 62 27.44 4.13 9.41
C GLU A 62 27.04 3.21 10.57
N GLU A 63 26.23 3.68 11.52
CA GLU A 63 25.71 2.85 12.62
C GLU A 63 24.74 1.78 12.11
N ALA A 64 23.85 2.12 11.17
CA ALA A 64 22.89 1.18 10.60
C ALA A 64 23.55 0.08 9.74
N ILE A 65 24.69 0.35 9.09
CA ILE A 65 25.42 -0.64 8.28
C ILE A 65 26.15 -1.66 9.15
N HIS A 66 26.66 -1.24 10.32
CA HIS A 66 27.37 -2.11 11.26
C HIS A 66 26.46 -2.67 12.37
N HIS A 67 25.14 -2.48 12.23
CA HIS A 67 24.16 -2.97 13.19
C HIS A 67 23.97 -4.48 13.01
N ASP A 68 24.69 -5.26 13.82
CA ASP A 68 24.55 -6.71 13.94
C ASP A 68 23.79 -7.02 15.26
N ILE A 69 22.82 -7.94 15.22
CA ILE A 69 21.93 -8.31 16.34
C ILE A 69 22.14 -9.78 16.68
#